data_AF-R1DF91-F1
#
_entry.id   AF-R1DF91-F1
#
_cell.length_a   1.000
_cell.length_b   1.000
_cell.length_c   1.000
_cell.angle_alpha   90.00
_cell.angle_beta   90.00
_cell.angle_gamma   90.00
#
_symmetry.space_group_name_H-M   'P 1'
#
loop_
_entity.id
_entity.type
_entity.pdbx_description
1 polymer ?
#
loop_
_entity_poly.entity_id
_entity_poly.type
_entity_poly.pdbx_seq_one_letter_code
_entity_poly.pdbx_strand_id
1 'polypeptide(L)'
;MQPTGGLQLAAPAVRLCFLKELVEEPLLLPPMPERIIIDTDMSIDVDDVGALCLAHALQDRNKAEILAVTHNTGLEQGVGAVSVINHYFGRDDIPIGAYRGPVG
;
A
#
# COMPACT_ATOMS: atom_id res chain seq x y z
N MET A 1 8.85 41.16 52.82
CA MET A 1 10.21 40.57 52.72
C MET A 1 10.28 39.79 51.42
N GLN A 2 10.87 40.39 50.40
CA GLN A 2 11.37 39.69 49.21
C GLN A 2 12.90 39.80 49.26
N PRO A 3 13.66 38.76 48.92
CA PRO A 3 15.10 38.87 48.86
C PRO A 3 15.55 39.57 47.57
N THR A 4 16.53 40.43 47.77
CA THR A 4 17.25 41.29 46.82
C THR A 4 18.25 40.52 45.97
N GLY A 5 18.38 40.95 44.71
CA GLY A 5 19.66 41.17 44.00
C GLY A 5 20.67 40.04 43.91
N GLY A 6 20.83 39.50 42.71
CA GLY A 6 22.01 38.73 42.30
C GLY A 6 22.25 38.89 40.80
N LEU A 7 23.04 39.90 40.42
CA LEU A 7 23.61 40.03 39.09
C LEU A 7 24.84 39.11 39.02
N GLN A 8 24.78 38.05 38.21
CA GLN A 8 25.96 37.23 37.91
C GLN A 8 26.34 37.36 36.44
N LEU A 9 27.61 37.72 36.27
CA LEU A 9 28.35 38.06 35.05
C LEU A 9 28.47 36.89 34.06
N ALA A 10 28.54 37.22 32.76
CA ALA A 10 28.65 36.30 31.63
C ALA A 10 29.98 35.51 31.55
N ALA A 11 29.90 34.27 31.05
CA ALA A 11 30.97 33.59 30.30
C ALA A 11 30.32 32.65 29.25
N PRO A 12 30.93 32.45 28.06
CA PRO A 12 30.21 32.00 26.87
C PRO A 12 30.14 30.47 26.79
N ALA A 13 28.94 29.91 26.82
CA ALA A 13 28.73 28.52 26.42
C ALA A 13 28.57 28.46 24.90
N VAL A 14 29.67 28.07 24.27
CA VAL A 14 29.85 27.66 22.89
C VAL A 14 28.73 26.69 22.45
N ARG A 15 28.08 27.03 21.32
CA ARG A 15 27.60 26.12 20.25
C ARG A 15 26.56 25.07 20.68
N LEU A 16 25.33 25.17 20.20
CA LEU A 16 25.02 24.76 18.83
C LEU A 16 23.80 25.54 18.30
N CYS A 17 24.04 26.44 17.35
CA CYS A 17 22.99 26.89 16.45
C CYS A 17 22.44 25.66 15.71
N PHE A 18 21.20 25.27 16.00
CA PHE A 18 20.19 24.88 15.01
C PHE A 18 18.81 24.96 15.69
N LEU A 19 18.37 26.19 15.98
CA LEU A 19 16.94 26.51 16.05
C LEU A 19 16.50 26.98 14.65
N LYS A 20 16.27 26.01 13.77
CA LYS A 20 15.60 26.05 12.48
C LYS A 20 15.70 24.61 11.98
N GLU A 21 14.67 23.78 11.97
CA GLU A 21 13.24 23.99 11.91
C GLU A 21 12.60 23.00 12.88
N LEU A 22 11.72 23.49 13.75
CA LEU A 22 10.55 22.68 14.09
C LEU A 22 9.73 22.67 12.80
N VAL A 23 10.12 21.82 11.85
CA VAL A 23 9.21 21.41 10.78
C VAL A 23 8.08 20.77 11.56
N GLU A 24 6.94 21.44 11.59
CA GLU A 24 5.69 20.75 11.85
C GLU A 24 5.60 19.70 10.76
N GLU A 25 6.16 18.50 10.99
CA GLU A 25 5.84 17.33 10.20
C GLU A 25 4.33 17.21 10.38
N PRO A 26 3.50 17.60 9.39
CA PRO A 26 2.09 17.33 9.52
C PRO A 26 2.02 15.83 9.72
N LEU A 27 1.21 15.37 10.67
CA LEU A 27 0.90 13.95 10.81
C LEU A 27 0.30 13.48 9.48
N LEU A 28 1.17 13.15 8.52
CA LEU A 28 0.84 12.65 7.21
C LEU A 28 0.28 11.28 7.52
N LEU A 29 -1.04 11.20 7.51
CA LEU A 29 -1.73 9.91 7.55
C LEU A 29 -1.02 9.02 6.53
N PRO A 30 -0.70 7.76 6.88
CA PRO A 30 -0.07 6.87 5.93
C PRO A 30 -0.90 6.91 4.64
N PRO A 31 -0.27 7.03 3.47
CA PRO A 31 -1.00 7.16 2.22
C PRO A 31 -2.01 6.01 2.14
N MET A 32 -3.27 6.37 1.89
CA MET A 32 -4.31 5.39 1.69
C MET A 32 -3.90 4.48 0.54
N PRO A 33 -4.13 3.15 0.64
CA PRO A 33 -3.79 2.25 -0.45
C PRO A 33 -4.55 2.64 -1.71
N GLU A 34 -3.89 2.55 -2.86
CA GLU A 34 -4.55 2.78 -4.15
C GLU A 34 -5.55 1.65 -4.41
N ARG A 35 -6.79 2.02 -4.67
CA ARG A 35 -7.88 1.06 -4.87
C ARG A 35 -7.91 0.62 -6.33
N ILE A 36 -7.72 -0.67 -6.57
CA ILE A 36 -7.53 -1.22 -7.92
C ILE A 36 -8.56 -2.31 -8.23
N ILE A 37 -8.97 -2.35 -9.50
CA ILE A 37 -9.65 -3.50 -10.11
C ILE A 37 -8.66 -4.04 -11.15
N ILE A 38 -8.46 -5.35 -11.15
CA ILE A 38 -7.53 -6.01 -12.06
C ILE A 38 -8.35 -6.71 -13.13
N ASP A 39 -8.12 -6.39 -14.39
CA ASP A 39 -8.59 -7.17 -15.52
C ASP A 39 -7.41 -7.95 -16.10
N THR A 40 -7.55 -9.26 -16.23
CA THR A 40 -6.47 -10.18 -16.60
C THR A 40 -7.00 -11.25 -17.53
N ASP A 41 -6.18 -11.69 -18.48
CA ASP A 41 -6.49 -12.83 -19.33
C ASP A 41 -6.04 -14.17 -18.72
N MET A 42 -5.38 -14.17 -17.55
CA MET A 42 -4.91 -15.35 -16.78
C MET A 42 -5.03 -16.66 -17.55
N SER A 43 -4.15 -16.85 -18.54
CA SER A 43 -4.31 -17.87 -19.57
C SER A 43 -3.17 -18.88 -19.57
N ILE A 44 -2.40 -18.93 -20.64
CA ILE A 44 -1.44 -19.98 -20.95
C ILE A 44 0.01 -19.58 -20.62
N ASP A 45 0.28 -18.28 -20.46
CA ASP A 45 1.53 -17.72 -19.97
C ASP A 45 1.42 -17.34 -18.48
N VAL A 46 2.54 -16.86 -17.93
CA VAL A 46 2.78 -16.82 -16.48
C VAL A 46 2.87 -15.41 -15.91
N ASP A 47 2.84 -14.38 -16.76
CA ASP A 47 2.99 -13.00 -16.34
C ASP A 47 1.79 -12.50 -15.52
N ASP A 48 0.57 -12.92 -15.85
CA ASP A 48 -0.63 -12.64 -15.05
C ASP A 48 -0.54 -13.18 -13.61
N VAL A 49 0.01 -14.39 -13.46
CA VAL A 49 0.24 -15.00 -12.13
C VAL A 49 1.18 -14.11 -11.32
N GLY A 50 2.26 -13.65 -11.95
CA GLY A 50 3.22 -12.73 -11.32
C GLY A 50 2.59 -11.39 -10.96
N ALA A 51 1.79 -10.82 -11.86
CA ALA A 51 1.12 -9.55 -11.66
C ALA A 51 0.11 -9.60 -10.50
N LEU A 52 -0.73 -10.64 -10.43
CA LEU A 52 -1.69 -10.80 -9.34
C LEU A 52 -0.99 -11.06 -7.99
N CYS A 53 0.06 -11.89 -7.97
CA CYS A 53 0.88 -12.09 -6.78
C CYS A 53 1.52 -10.78 -6.28
N LEU A 54 2.04 -9.95 -7.21
CA LEU A 54 2.61 -8.65 -6.88
C LEU A 54 1.54 -7.70 -6.31
N ALA A 55 0.34 -7.68 -6.88
CA ALA A 55 -0.76 -6.87 -6.36
C ALA A 55 -1.11 -7.26 -4.91
N HIS A 56 -1.20 -8.55 -4.60
CA HIS A 56 -1.40 -9.02 -3.22
C HIS A 56 -0.25 -8.60 -2.30
N ALA A 57 0.99 -8.74 -2.76
CA ALA A 57 2.16 -8.31 -2.00
C ALA A 57 2.18 -6.79 -1.74
N LEU A 58 1.64 -5.99 -2.66
CA LEU A 58 1.45 -4.55 -2.46
C LEU A 58 0.32 -4.26 -1.46
N GLN A 59 -0.74 -5.06 -1.48
CA GLN A 59 -1.83 -4.97 -0.49
C GLN A 59 -1.35 -5.33 0.92
N ASP A 60 -0.50 -6.34 1.08
CA ASP A 60 0.16 -6.65 2.36
C ASP A 60 0.97 -5.47 2.91
N ARG A 61 1.48 -4.61 2.01
CA ARG A 61 2.28 -3.42 2.35
C ARG A 61 1.46 -2.13 2.43
N ASN A 62 0.12 -2.24 2.41
CA ASN A 62 -0.80 -1.09 2.40
C ASN A 62 -0.50 -0.09 1.27
N LYS A 63 -0.07 -0.59 0.11
CA LYS A 63 0.19 0.22 -1.10
C LYS A 63 -0.94 0.13 -2.13
N ALA A 64 -1.67 -0.98 -2.12
CA ALA A 64 -2.82 -1.20 -2.99
C ALA A 64 -3.94 -1.89 -2.21
N GLU A 65 -5.17 -1.78 -2.71
CA GLU A 65 -6.33 -2.51 -2.22
C GLU A 65 -7.04 -3.12 -3.43
N ILE A 66 -6.99 -4.44 -3.57
CA ILE A 66 -7.69 -5.14 -4.65
C ILE A 66 -9.17 -5.21 -4.31
N LEU A 67 -9.99 -4.55 -5.13
CA LEU A 67 -11.43 -4.52 -4.95
C LEU A 67 -12.16 -5.66 -5.66
N ALA A 68 -11.60 -6.11 -6.78
CA ALA A 68 -12.12 -7.19 -7.61
C ALA A 68 -11.07 -7.62 -8.63
N VAL A 69 -11.20 -8.84 -9.13
CA VAL A 69 -10.44 -9.35 -10.28
C VAL A 69 -11.43 -9.81 -11.36
N THR A 70 -11.22 -9.44 -12.61
CA THR A 70 -12.00 -9.90 -13.75
C THR A 70 -11.15 -10.73 -14.68
N HIS A 71 -11.72 -11.82 -15.18
CA HIS A 71 -11.13 -12.65 -16.22
C HIS A 71 -11.87 -12.43 -17.54
N ASN A 72 -11.16 -11.95 -18.56
CA ASN A 72 -11.76 -11.46 -19.81
C ASN A 72 -11.67 -12.44 -21.00
N THR A 73 -10.93 -13.54 -20.88
CA THR A 73 -10.70 -14.49 -21.98
C THR A 73 -11.84 -15.49 -22.16
N GLY A 74 -12.66 -15.76 -21.13
CA GLY A 74 -13.68 -16.82 -21.21
C GLY A 74 -13.13 -18.24 -21.02
N LEU A 75 -11.98 -18.37 -20.35
CA LEU A 75 -11.35 -19.64 -19.97
C LEU A 75 -11.64 -19.93 -18.49
N GLU A 76 -12.44 -20.96 -18.22
CA GLU A 76 -12.86 -21.32 -16.85
C GLU A 76 -11.66 -21.63 -15.93
N GLN A 77 -10.60 -22.22 -16.48
CA GLN A 77 -9.36 -22.49 -15.76
C GLN A 77 -8.66 -21.21 -15.30
N GLY A 78 -8.74 -20.12 -16.08
CA GLY A 78 -8.18 -18.82 -15.71
C GLY A 78 -8.90 -18.21 -14.50
N VAL A 79 -10.24 -18.28 -14.49
CA VAL A 79 -11.07 -17.91 -13.33
C VAL A 79 -10.68 -18.74 -12.10
N GLY A 80 -10.49 -20.05 -12.28
CA GLY A 80 -10.04 -20.95 -11.22
C GLY A 80 -8.64 -20.60 -10.69
N ALA A 81 -7.70 -20.24 -11.58
CA ALA A 81 -6.36 -19.81 -11.21
C ALA A 81 -6.40 -18.52 -10.36
N VAL A 82 -7.20 -17.52 -10.75
CA VAL A 82 -7.43 -16.31 -9.93
C VAL A 82 -7.97 -16.70 -8.55
N SER A 83 -8.97 -17.58 -8.47
CA SER A 83 -9.53 -18.02 -7.20
C SER A 83 -8.50 -18.70 -6.29
N VAL A 84 -7.65 -19.57 -6.84
CA VAL A 84 -6.61 -20.28 -6.08
C VAL A 84 -5.54 -19.31 -5.58
N ILE A 85 -5.15 -18.32 -6.39
CA ILE A 85 -4.18 -17.30 -5.97
C ILE A 85 -4.78 -16.42 -4.86
N ASN A 86 -6.01 -15.93 -5.01
CA ASN A 86 -6.69 -15.16 -3.96
C ASN A 86 -6.77 -15.96 -2.65
N HIS A 87 -7.12 -17.25 -2.74
CA HIS A 87 -7.15 -18.16 -1.59
C HIS A 87 -5.77 -18.33 -0.94
N TYR A 88 -4.70 -18.48 -1.74
CA TYR A 88 -3.33 -18.59 -1.24
C TYR A 88 -2.92 -17.39 -0.37
N PHE A 89 -3.39 -16.19 -0.72
CA PHE A 89 -3.18 -14.97 0.07
C PHE A 89 -4.23 -14.75 1.18
N GLY A 90 -5.16 -15.69 1.38
CA GLY A 90 -6.20 -15.62 2.41
C GLY A 90 -7.28 -14.57 2.13
N ARG A 91 -7.56 -14.28 0.86
CA ARG A 91 -8.48 -13.21 0.40
C ARG A 91 -9.61 -13.76 -0.47
N ASP A 92 -10.31 -14.78 0.04
CA ASP A 92 -11.43 -15.45 -0.63
C ASP A 92 -12.64 -14.53 -0.87
N ASP A 93 -12.68 -13.36 -0.21
CA ASP A 93 -13.74 -12.37 -0.28
C ASP A 93 -13.63 -11.43 -1.48
N ILE A 94 -12.48 -11.40 -2.17
CA ILE A 94 -12.30 -10.60 -3.40
C ILE A 94 -13.25 -11.12 -4.49
N PRO A 95 -14.20 -10.31 -4.98
CA PRO A 95 -15.09 -10.69 -6.05
C PRO A 95 -14.32 -11.05 -7.33
N ILE A 96 -14.73 -12.15 -7.98
CA ILE A 96 -14.19 -12.57 -9.27
C ILE A 96 -15.26 -12.44 -10.35
N GLY A 97 -15.01 -11.58 -11.33
CA GLY A 97 -15.80 -11.49 -12.55
C GLY A 97 -15.30 -12.46 -13.61
N ALA A 98 -16.20 -13.11 -14.34
CA ALA A 98 -15.87 -14.05 -15.40
C ALA A 98 -16.65 -13.73 -16.68
N TYR A 99 -15.92 -13.47 -17.76
CA TYR A 99 -16.51 -13.40 -19.09
C TYR A 99 -17.08 -14.77 -19.50
N ARG A 100 -18.25 -14.78 -20.16
CA ARG A 100 -18.99 -16.00 -20.53
C ARG A 100 -19.08 -16.23 -22.05
N GLY A 101 -18.29 -15.52 -22.85
CA GLY A 101 -18.26 -15.71 -24.29
C GLY A 101 -17.19 -16.71 -24.75
N PRO A 102 -16.93 -16.79 -26.08
CA PRO A 102 -15.91 -17.66 -26.62
C PRO A 102 -14.52 -17.25 -26.13
N VAL A 103 -13.60 -18.23 -26.08
CA VAL A 103 -12.17 -17.98 -25.82
C VAL A 103 -11.61 -17.07 -26.90
N GLY A 104 -10.98 -15.97 -26.50
CA GLY A 104 -10.46 -14.92 -27.39
C GLY A 104 -9.14 -14.34 -26.94
#